data_AF-A0A229TIL5-F1
#
_entry.id   AF-A0A229TIL5-F1
#
_cell.length_a   1.000
_cell.length_b   1.000
_cell.length_c   1.000
_cell.angle_alpha   90.00
_cell.angle_beta   90.00
_cell.angle_gamma   90.00
#
_symmetry.space_group_name_H-M   'P 1'
#
loop_
_entity.id
_entity.type
_entity.pdbx_description
1 polymer ?
#
loop_
_entity_poly.entity_id
_entity_poly.type
_entity_poly.pdbx_seq_one_letter_code
_entity_poly.pdbx_strand_id
1 'polypeptide(L)'
;MTPVQPAGALTPEEARHLQENLREPVRPGLTETELDDVERRFGFRFAADHRTFLSAGVPIGDRWPDWRCGNAEQLRKRLAWPVDGVLYDVEHNGFWLPDWGTRPVGPEDAVREARRRLADVPQLVPVCGHRYLPGLPGSVGYPVLSVYQTDIVVYGCDLRDYLHREFATGGISTAPPDGPRYIPFWSRFID
;
A
#
# COMPACT_ATOMS: atom_id res chain seq x y z
N MET A 1 18.50 -4.81 -23.79
CA MET A 1 19.15 -5.30 -22.55
C MET A 1 18.04 -5.49 -21.54
N THR A 2 17.74 -6.73 -21.15
CA THR A 2 16.75 -6.99 -20.08
C THR A 2 17.35 -6.45 -18.78
N PRO A 3 16.68 -5.53 -18.07
CA PRO A 3 17.18 -5.07 -16.78
C PRO A 3 17.28 -6.29 -15.85
N VAL A 4 18.45 -6.47 -15.23
CA VAL A 4 18.62 -7.45 -14.17
C VAL A 4 17.71 -7.02 -13.03
N GLN A 5 16.69 -7.83 -12.73
CA GLN A 5 15.80 -7.56 -11.61
C GLN A 5 16.58 -7.59 -10.30
N PRO A 6 16.34 -6.65 -9.37
CA PRO A 6 17.00 -6.69 -8.06
C PRO A 6 16.63 -7.98 -7.34
N ALA A 7 17.58 -8.57 -6.62
CA ALA A 7 17.34 -9.78 -5.83
C ALA A 7 16.14 -9.57 -4.90
N GLY A 8 15.17 -10.49 -4.95
CA GLY A 8 13.92 -10.43 -4.17
C GLY A 8 12.75 -9.73 -4.85
N ALA A 9 12.94 -9.10 -6.01
CA ALA A 9 11.84 -8.53 -6.79
C ALA A 9 10.84 -9.61 -7.24
N LEU A 10 9.56 -9.24 -7.30
CA LEU A 10 8.52 -10.07 -7.90
C LEU A 10 8.74 -10.16 -9.41
N THR A 11 8.84 -11.38 -9.93
CA THR A 11 8.92 -11.64 -11.37
C THR A 11 7.53 -11.69 -12.01
N PRO A 12 7.38 -11.45 -13.33
CA PRO A 12 6.09 -11.60 -14.01
C PRO A 12 5.51 -13.01 -13.97
N GLU A 13 6.37 -14.04 -13.93
CA GLU A 13 5.93 -15.44 -13.83
C GLU A 13 5.36 -15.75 -12.44
N GLU A 14 6.04 -15.34 -11.37
CA GLU A 14 5.51 -15.45 -10.00
C GLU A 14 4.22 -14.65 -9.84
N ALA A 15 4.14 -13.44 -10.40
CA ALA A 15 2.92 -12.63 -10.35
C ALA A 15 1.72 -13.36 -10.97
N ARG A 16 1.91 -14.01 -12.14
CA ARG A 16 0.86 -14.84 -12.76
C ARG A 16 0.48 -16.03 -11.89
N HIS A 17 1.46 -16.73 -11.33
CA HIS A 17 1.19 -17.86 -10.45
C HIS A 17 0.43 -17.44 -9.17
N LEU A 18 0.76 -16.30 -8.59
CA LEU A 18 0.00 -15.72 -7.47
C LEU A 18 -1.43 -15.39 -7.88
N GLN A 19 -1.64 -14.87 -9.09
CA GLN A 19 -2.96 -14.52 -9.62
C GLN A 19 -3.87 -15.73 -9.83
N GLU A 20 -3.33 -16.87 -10.26
CA GLU A 20 -4.06 -18.14 -10.36
C GLU A 20 -4.64 -18.58 -9.00
N ASN A 21 -3.97 -18.23 -7.91
CA ASN A 21 -4.36 -18.61 -6.55
C ASN A 21 -5.35 -17.64 -5.89
N LEU A 22 -5.65 -16.47 -6.49
CA LEU A 22 -6.55 -15.47 -5.87
C LEU A 22 -7.99 -15.95 -5.73
N ARG A 23 -8.42 -16.88 -6.59
CA ARG A 23 -9.84 -17.30 -6.73
C ARG A 23 -10.80 -16.14 -7.02
N GLU A 24 -10.27 -15.01 -7.50
CA GLU A 24 -11.02 -13.85 -7.93
C GLU A 24 -10.81 -13.62 -9.44
N PRO A 25 -11.75 -12.99 -10.16
CA PRO A 25 -11.57 -12.74 -11.58
C PRO A 25 -10.40 -11.78 -11.82
N VAL A 26 -9.60 -12.07 -12.85
CA VAL A 26 -8.44 -11.26 -13.24
C VAL A 26 -8.62 -10.80 -14.68
N ARG A 27 -8.52 -9.48 -14.91
CA ARG A 27 -8.51 -8.87 -16.25
C ARG A 27 -7.08 -8.82 -16.81
N PRO A 28 -6.91 -8.59 -18.13
CA PRO A 28 -5.61 -8.30 -18.70
C PRO A 28 -4.87 -7.20 -17.92
N GLY A 29 -3.57 -7.41 -17.74
CA GLY A 29 -2.69 -6.53 -16.98
C GLY A 29 -2.65 -5.10 -17.52
N LEU A 30 -2.20 -4.18 -16.68
CA LEU A 30 -1.93 -2.80 -17.08
C LEU A 30 -0.64 -2.74 -17.91
N THR A 31 -0.70 -2.02 -19.03
CA THR A 31 0.51 -1.64 -19.78
C THR A 31 1.35 -0.62 -19.00
N GLU A 32 2.62 -0.47 -19.35
CA GLU A 32 3.48 0.57 -18.75
C GLU A 32 2.88 1.97 -18.89
N THR A 33 2.28 2.27 -20.05
CA THR A 33 1.58 3.55 -20.29
C THR A 33 0.39 3.72 -19.35
N GLU A 34 -0.43 2.69 -19.16
CA GLU A 34 -1.57 2.74 -18.24
C GLU A 34 -1.12 2.94 -16.79
N LEU A 35 -0.05 2.26 -16.36
CA LEU A 35 0.53 2.44 -15.03
C LEU A 35 1.03 3.88 -14.84
N ASP A 36 1.77 4.42 -15.80
CA ASP A 36 2.30 5.79 -15.75
C ASP A 36 1.17 6.84 -15.75
N ASP A 37 0.09 6.58 -16.49
CA ASP A 37 -1.08 7.45 -16.49
C ASP A 37 -1.83 7.43 -15.16
N VAL A 38 -1.94 6.26 -14.51
CA VAL A 38 -2.50 6.14 -13.16
C VAL A 38 -1.65 6.90 -12.15
N GLU A 39 -0.33 6.69 -12.15
CA GLU A 39 0.62 7.39 -11.28
C GLU A 39 0.50 8.91 -11.42
N ARG A 40 0.48 9.40 -12.68
CA ARG A 40 0.33 10.83 -12.99
C ARG A 40 -1.02 11.39 -12.56
N ARG A 41 -2.11 10.65 -12.81
CA ARG A 41 -3.49 11.08 -12.51
C ARG A 41 -3.75 11.22 -11.02
N PHE A 42 -3.13 10.38 -10.20
CA PHE A 42 -3.39 10.32 -8.76
C PHE A 42 -2.24 10.82 -7.89
N GLY A 43 -1.09 11.17 -8.49
CA GLY A 43 0.02 11.83 -7.80
C GLY A 43 0.85 10.91 -6.92
N PHE A 44 0.93 9.62 -7.25
CA PHE A 44 1.73 8.63 -6.52
C PHE A 44 2.60 7.82 -7.48
N ARG A 45 3.53 7.01 -6.96
CA ARG A 45 4.27 6.01 -7.74
C ARG A 45 4.03 4.62 -7.17
N PHE A 46 3.83 3.63 -8.02
CA PHE A 46 3.78 2.24 -7.59
C PHE A 46 5.18 1.77 -7.16
N ALA A 47 5.24 0.89 -6.15
CA ALA A 47 6.41 0.06 -5.92
C ALA A 47 6.64 -0.87 -7.13
N ALA A 48 7.88 -1.29 -7.38
CA ALA A 48 8.21 -2.12 -8.53
C ALA A 48 7.48 -3.47 -8.51
N ASP A 49 7.36 -4.11 -7.34
CA ASP A 49 6.61 -5.36 -7.21
C ASP A 49 5.12 -5.18 -7.51
N HIS A 50 4.56 -4.02 -7.15
CA HIS A 50 3.16 -3.69 -7.41
C HIS A 50 2.93 -3.47 -8.91
N ARG A 51 3.86 -2.80 -9.62
CA ARG A 51 3.82 -2.69 -11.09
C ARG A 51 3.88 -4.07 -11.74
N THR A 52 4.86 -4.91 -11.36
CA THR A 52 4.98 -6.28 -11.88
C THR A 52 3.68 -7.07 -11.70
N PHE A 53 3.07 -6.99 -10.51
CA PHE A 53 1.81 -7.66 -10.22
C PHE A 53 0.67 -7.16 -11.13
N LEU A 54 0.46 -5.85 -11.20
CA LEU A 54 -0.61 -5.26 -12.03
C LEU A 54 -0.39 -5.44 -13.53
N SER A 55 0.85 -5.56 -14.00
CA SER A 55 1.19 -5.85 -15.40
C SER A 55 0.96 -7.31 -15.78
N ALA A 56 1.06 -8.25 -14.84
CA ALA A 56 0.71 -9.65 -15.07
C ALA A 56 -0.80 -9.84 -15.26
N GLY A 57 -1.60 -9.04 -14.55
CA GLY A 57 -3.05 -9.11 -14.52
C GLY A 57 -3.61 -8.14 -13.49
N VAL A 58 -4.87 -7.74 -13.65
CA VAL A 58 -5.55 -6.86 -12.68
C VAL A 58 -6.70 -7.62 -12.04
N PRO A 59 -6.58 -8.02 -10.76
CA PRO A 59 -7.70 -8.59 -10.03
C PRO A 59 -8.86 -7.59 -9.94
N ILE A 60 -10.09 -8.07 -10.06
CA ILE A 60 -11.30 -7.25 -10.00
C ILE A 60 -12.28 -7.79 -8.95
N GLY A 61 -12.97 -6.87 -8.30
CA GLY A 61 -13.93 -7.16 -7.23
C GLY A 61 -14.01 -5.98 -6.28
N ASP A 62 -14.97 -6.00 -5.34
CA ASP A 62 -15.23 -4.84 -4.46
C ASP A 62 -14.03 -4.44 -3.60
N ARG A 63 -13.14 -5.38 -3.30
CA ARG A 63 -11.93 -5.13 -2.50
C ARG A 63 -10.79 -4.52 -3.33
N TRP A 64 -10.73 -4.76 -4.64
CA TRP A 64 -9.61 -4.34 -5.49
C TRP A 64 -9.82 -2.95 -6.12
N PRO A 65 -8.78 -2.12 -6.20
CA PRO A 65 -8.84 -0.89 -6.99
C PRO A 65 -8.94 -1.18 -8.49
N ASP A 66 -10.02 -0.76 -9.15
CA ASP A 66 -10.11 -0.76 -10.62
C ASP A 66 -9.39 0.48 -11.18
N TRP A 67 -8.09 0.38 -11.42
CA TRP A 67 -7.28 1.49 -11.94
C TRP A 67 -7.64 1.92 -13.36
N ARG A 68 -8.28 1.04 -14.14
CA ARG A 68 -8.60 1.27 -15.56
C ARG A 68 -9.96 1.94 -15.73
N CYS A 69 -10.99 1.40 -15.07
CA CYS A 69 -12.38 1.81 -15.25
C CYS A 69 -13.05 2.29 -13.95
N GLY A 70 -12.34 2.28 -12.83
CA GLY A 70 -12.89 2.64 -11.53
C GLY A 70 -13.26 4.12 -11.40
N ASN A 71 -14.17 4.39 -10.47
CA ASN A 71 -14.57 5.74 -10.14
C ASN A 71 -13.39 6.50 -9.49
N ALA A 72 -13.05 7.65 -10.07
CA ALA A 72 -11.88 8.43 -9.65
C ALA A 72 -11.99 8.97 -8.21
N GLU A 73 -13.20 9.31 -7.76
CA GLU A 73 -13.43 9.78 -6.40
C GLU A 73 -13.25 8.64 -5.39
N GLN A 74 -13.76 7.46 -5.69
CA GLN A 74 -13.57 6.27 -4.85
C GLN A 74 -12.09 5.88 -4.76
N LEU A 75 -11.33 5.94 -5.86
CA LEU A 75 -9.89 5.69 -5.84
C LEU A 75 -9.14 6.74 -5.01
N ARG A 76 -9.52 8.03 -5.11
CA ARG A 76 -8.95 9.08 -4.24
C ARG A 76 -9.26 8.83 -2.77
N LYS A 77 -10.47 8.40 -2.43
CA LYS A 77 -10.83 8.03 -1.04
C LYS A 77 -9.97 6.87 -0.53
N ARG A 78 -9.75 5.83 -1.34
CA ARG A 78 -8.87 4.71 -0.97
C ARG A 78 -7.42 5.14 -0.75
N LEU A 79 -6.91 6.05 -1.60
CA LEU A 79 -5.57 6.63 -1.47
C LEU A 79 -5.43 7.57 -0.25
N ALA A 80 -6.50 8.29 0.11
CA ALA A 80 -6.51 9.20 1.26
C ALA A 80 -6.71 8.48 2.60
N TRP A 81 -7.37 7.30 2.58
CA TRP A 81 -7.75 6.53 3.77
C TRP A 81 -6.68 6.41 4.86
N PRO A 82 -5.39 6.10 4.54
CA PRO A 82 -4.37 6.02 5.59
C PRO A 82 -4.15 7.35 6.33
N VAL A 83 -4.08 8.46 5.59
CA VAL A 83 -3.89 9.79 6.17
C VAL A 83 -5.16 10.25 6.87
N ASP A 84 -6.32 10.08 6.25
CA ASP A 84 -7.62 10.44 6.84
C ASP A 84 -7.87 9.66 8.13
N GLY A 85 -7.44 8.40 8.21
CA GLY A 85 -7.50 7.58 9.41
C GLY A 85 -6.65 8.12 10.57
N VAL A 86 -5.41 8.55 10.29
CA VAL A 86 -4.57 9.22 11.31
C VAL A 86 -5.20 10.53 11.76
N LEU A 87 -5.70 11.34 10.83
CA LEU A 87 -6.35 12.61 11.15
C LEU A 87 -7.62 12.44 11.99
N TYR A 88 -8.40 11.39 11.71
CA TYR A 88 -9.54 11.02 12.53
C TYR A 88 -9.13 10.74 13.98
N ASP A 89 -8.07 9.97 14.19
CA ASP A 89 -7.62 9.65 15.55
C ASP A 89 -7.04 10.87 16.28
N VAL A 90 -6.41 11.81 15.56
CA VAL A 90 -5.98 13.11 16.10
C VAL A 90 -7.19 13.91 16.59
N GLU A 91 -8.26 13.93 15.81
CA GLU A 91 -9.47 14.71 16.09
C GLU A 91 -10.28 14.12 17.24
N HIS A 92 -10.52 12.80 17.19
CA HIS A 92 -11.55 12.15 18.01
C HIS A 92 -10.99 11.25 19.11
N ASN A 93 -9.78 10.72 18.95
CA ASN A 93 -9.23 9.68 19.84
C ASN A 93 -7.99 10.15 20.63
N GLY A 94 -7.67 11.45 20.54
CA GLY A 94 -6.56 12.04 21.29
C GLY A 94 -5.17 11.60 20.81
N PHE A 95 -5.08 10.96 19.65
CA PHE A 95 -3.80 10.51 19.10
C PHE A 95 -2.87 11.71 18.84
N TRP A 96 -1.62 11.56 19.25
CA TRP A 96 -0.56 12.52 18.98
C TRP A 96 0.80 11.86 19.10
N LEU A 97 1.64 11.98 18.06
CA LEU A 97 3.00 11.43 18.11
C LEU A 97 3.89 12.32 19.00
N PRO A 98 4.75 11.74 19.86
CA PRO A 98 5.67 12.52 20.70
C PRO A 98 6.57 13.47 19.91
N ASP A 99 7.05 13.06 18.74
CA ASP A 99 7.93 13.86 17.87
C ASP A 99 7.22 15.06 17.21
N TRP A 100 5.89 15.13 17.28
CA TRP A 100 5.15 16.32 16.84
C TRP A 100 5.14 17.44 17.89
N GLY A 101 5.69 17.18 19.09
CA GLY A 101 5.77 18.14 20.19
C GLY A 101 4.46 18.25 20.95
N THR A 102 4.16 19.43 21.50
CA THR A 102 2.93 19.65 22.28
C THR A 102 1.71 19.68 21.36
N ARG A 103 0.73 18.82 21.65
CA ARG A 103 -0.57 18.82 20.95
C ARG A 103 -1.28 20.15 21.18
N PRO A 104 -1.78 20.82 20.12
CA PRO A 104 -2.67 21.97 20.28
C PRO A 104 -3.92 21.63 21.10
N VAL A 105 -4.43 22.60 21.84
CA VAL A 105 -5.63 22.41 22.69
C VAL A 105 -6.88 22.21 21.83
N GLY A 106 -7.02 23.00 20.75
CA GLY A 106 -8.16 22.92 19.83
C GLY A 106 -8.05 21.72 18.87
N PRO A 107 -9.10 20.87 18.74
CA PRO A 107 -9.10 19.75 17.79
C PRO A 107 -8.81 20.16 16.35
N GLU A 108 -9.41 21.27 15.87
CA GLU A 108 -9.17 21.77 14.51
C GLU A 108 -7.72 22.20 14.28
N ASP A 109 -7.09 22.81 15.28
CA ASP A 109 -5.68 23.21 15.21
C ASP A 109 -4.75 21.99 15.25
N ALA A 110 -5.09 20.98 16.05
CA ALA A 110 -4.36 19.71 16.10
C ALA A 110 -4.45 18.98 14.75
N VAL A 111 -5.63 18.90 14.14
CA VAL A 111 -5.83 18.31 12.81
C VAL A 111 -5.07 19.10 11.74
N ARG A 112 -5.09 20.44 11.81
CA ARG A 112 -4.37 21.30 10.86
C ARG A 112 -2.86 21.07 10.92
N GLU A 113 -2.30 20.97 12.13
CA GLU A 113 -0.89 20.69 12.33
C GLU A 113 -0.54 19.26 11.90
N ALA A 114 -1.33 18.27 12.29
CA ALA A 114 -1.15 16.88 11.86
C ALA A 114 -1.16 16.76 10.33
N ARG A 115 -2.11 17.42 9.65
CA ARG A 115 -2.18 17.44 8.18
C ARG A 115 -0.91 18.02 7.54
N ARG A 116 -0.29 19.03 8.16
CA ARG A 116 1.01 19.57 7.69
C ARG A 116 2.14 18.54 7.86
N ARG A 117 2.18 17.84 8.99
CA ARG A 117 3.18 16.78 9.25
C ARG A 117 3.01 15.58 8.30
N LEU A 118 1.78 15.28 7.93
CA LEU A 118 1.42 14.19 7.03
C LEU A 118 1.59 14.54 5.54
N ALA A 119 1.90 15.79 5.18
CA ALA A 119 2.02 16.19 3.77
C ALA A 119 3.21 15.52 3.06
N ASP A 120 4.28 15.22 3.80
CA ASP A 120 5.54 14.68 3.26
C ASP A 120 5.73 13.18 3.56
N VAL A 121 4.75 12.52 4.19
CA VAL A 121 4.87 11.08 4.50
C VAL A 121 4.72 10.26 3.21
N PRO A 122 5.42 9.12 3.07
CA PRO A 122 5.27 8.27 1.89
C PRO A 122 3.81 7.89 1.67
N GLN A 123 3.23 8.21 0.53
CA GLN A 123 1.84 7.84 0.27
C GLN A 123 1.69 6.32 0.23
N LEU A 124 0.67 5.80 0.91
CA LEU A 124 0.34 4.38 0.85
C LEU A 124 -0.63 4.14 -0.31
N VAL A 125 -0.31 3.15 -1.15
CA VAL A 125 -1.04 2.78 -2.36
C VAL A 125 -1.85 1.51 -2.11
N PRO A 126 -3.17 1.51 -2.34
CA PRO A 126 -4.02 0.38 -2.02
C PRO A 126 -3.69 -0.81 -2.92
N VAL A 127 -3.62 -2.00 -2.32
CA VAL A 127 -3.49 -3.29 -2.99
C VAL A 127 -4.85 -3.96 -3.04
N CYS A 128 -5.44 -4.28 -1.89
CA CYS A 128 -6.77 -4.92 -1.77
C CYS A 128 -7.38 -4.65 -0.39
N GLY A 129 -8.66 -4.27 -0.33
CA GLY A 129 -9.32 -3.88 0.92
C GLY A 129 -8.57 -2.75 1.63
N HIS A 130 -8.25 -2.96 2.91
CA HIS A 130 -7.42 -2.05 3.73
C HIS A 130 -5.93 -2.44 3.72
N ARG A 131 -5.44 -3.04 2.63
CA ARG A 131 -4.05 -3.46 2.47
C ARG A 131 -3.30 -2.49 1.56
N TYR A 132 -2.12 -2.06 1.98
CA TYR A 132 -1.38 -1.00 1.32
C TYR A 132 0.10 -1.33 1.17
N LEU A 133 0.69 -0.87 0.06
CA LEU A 133 2.14 -0.80 -0.15
C LEU A 133 2.62 0.65 -0.12
N PRO A 134 3.88 0.93 0.26
CA PRO A 134 4.40 2.28 0.14
C PRO A 134 4.60 2.67 -1.32
N GLY A 135 4.19 3.90 -1.66
CA GLY A 135 4.32 4.50 -2.97
C GLY A 135 5.73 4.99 -3.28
N LEU A 136 6.72 4.12 -3.10
CA LEU A 136 8.14 4.42 -3.30
C LEU A 136 8.59 3.86 -4.67
N PRO A 137 8.94 4.71 -5.65
CA PRO A 137 9.25 4.26 -7.01
C PRO A 137 10.50 3.37 -7.04
N GLY A 138 10.46 2.32 -7.86
CA GLY A 138 11.59 1.38 -8.04
C GLY A 138 11.89 0.50 -6.83
N SER A 139 11.08 0.60 -5.77
CA SER A 139 11.28 -0.12 -4.52
C SER A 139 10.68 -1.54 -4.58
N VAL A 140 11.29 -2.49 -3.88
CA VAL A 140 10.88 -3.91 -3.82
C VAL A 140 10.91 -4.43 -2.39
N GLY A 141 10.14 -5.48 -2.09
CA GLY A 141 10.20 -6.20 -0.81
C GLY A 141 9.76 -5.38 0.40
N TYR A 142 8.90 -4.38 0.21
CA TYR A 142 8.30 -3.63 1.31
C TYR A 142 7.08 -4.37 1.87
N PRO A 143 6.84 -4.30 3.19
CA PRO A 143 5.70 -4.98 3.79
C PRO A 143 4.39 -4.41 3.29
N VAL A 144 3.40 -5.30 3.16
CA VAL A 144 2.01 -4.92 2.96
C VAL A 144 1.40 -4.63 4.33
N LEU A 145 0.97 -3.40 4.52
CA LEU A 145 0.36 -2.93 5.76
C LEU A 145 -1.15 -3.13 5.72
N SER A 146 -1.72 -3.63 6.82
CA SER A 146 -3.14 -3.48 7.12
C SER A 146 -3.33 -2.13 7.81
N VAL A 147 -4.14 -1.24 7.26
CA VAL A 147 -4.31 0.12 7.81
C VAL A 147 -5.77 0.40 8.15
N TYR A 148 -6.04 0.55 9.44
CA TYR A 148 -7.32 1.04 9.93
C TYR A 148 -7.08 2.14 10.97
N GLN A 149 -7.14 3.40 10.52
CA GLN A 149 -6.75 4.54 11.35
C GLN A 149 -5.31 4.37 11.84
N THR A 150 -5.03 4.57 13.13
CA THR A 150 -3.69 4.34 13.71
C THR A 150 -3.42 2.88 14.12
N ASP A 151 -4.40 1.98 13.97
CA ASP A 151 -4.19 0.53 14.09
C ASP A 151 -3.59 0.00 12.77
N ILE A 152 -2.26 -0.17 12.79
CA ILE A 152 -1.47 -0.56 11.62
C ILE A 152 -0.62 -1.77 11.96
N VAL A 153 -0.78 -2.85 11.19
CA VAL A 153 -0.01 -4.08 11.37
C VAL A 153 0.62 -4.53 10.06
N VAL A 154 1.76 -5.24 10.16
CA VAL A 154 2.34 -5.96 9.02
C VAL A 154 1.48 -7.16 8.71
N TYR A 155 0.82 -7.12 7.55
CA TYR A 155 -0.04 -8.23 7.12
C TYR A 155 0.73 -9.24 6.26
N GLY A 156 1.70 -8.75 5.46
CA GLY A 156 2.70 -9.56 4.79
C GLY A 156 4.05 -8.84 4.77
N CYS A 157 5.15 -9.58 4.87
CA CYS A 157 6.50 -9.00 4.88
C CYS A 157 6.92 -8.46 3.51
N ASP A 158 6.30 -8.95 2.44
CA ASP A 158 6.32 -8.39 1.09
C ASP A 158 4.98 -8.68 0.37
N LEU A 159 4.86 -8.27 -0.90
CA LEU A 159 3.66 -8.51 -1.71
C LEU A 159 3.39 -10.02 -1.92
N ARG A 160 4.44 -10.85 -2.05
CA ARG A 160 4.32 -12.30 -2.28
C ARG A 160 3.76 -12.99 -1.03
N ASP A 161 4.35 -12.72 0.12
CA ASP A 161 3.94 -13.23 1.43
C ASP A 161 2.52 -12.80 1.77
N TYR A 162 2.16 -11.54 1.51
CA TYR A 162 0.78 -11.07 1.65
C TYR A 162 -0.21 -11.90 0.82
N LEU A 163 0.03 -12.02 -0.49
CA LEU A 163 -0.90 -12.70 -1.39
C LEU A 163 -1.05 -14.19 -1.04
N HIS A 164 0.04 -14.84 -0.61
CA HIS A 164 -0.05 -16.20 -0.08
C HIS A 164 -0.90 -16.28 1.19
N ARG A 165 -0.72 -15.38 2.17
CA ARG A 165 -1.49 -15.39 3.41
C ARG A 165 -2.97 -15.12 3.21
N GLU A 166 -3.31 -14.19 2.32
CA GLU A 166 -4.70 -13.78 2.08
C GLU A 166 -5.45 -14.79 1.20
N PHE A 167 -4.79 -15.39 0.20
CA PHE A 167 -5.49 -16.15 -0.85
C PHE A 167 -5.09 -17.63 -0.97
N ALA A 168 -3.94 -18.05 -0.43
CA ALA A 168 -3.51 -19.45 -0.51
C ALA A 168 -3.85 -20.23 0.76
N THR A 169 -4.41 -21.43 0.60
CA THR A 169 -4.58 -22.39 1.70
C THR A 169 -3.26 -23.10 1.97
N GLY A 170 -2.58 -22.76 3.08
CA GLY A 170 -1.41 -23.51 3.59
C GLY A 170 -0.04 -23.02 3.13
N GLY A 171 0.11 -21.75 2.75
CA GLY A 171 1.41 -21.18 2.38
C GLY A 171 2.42 -21.14 3.54
N ILE A 172 3.69 -21.42 3.24
CA ILE A 172 4.80 -21.19 4.16
C ILE A 172 5.12 -19.69 4.12
N SER A 173 5.08 -19.04 5.28
CA SER A 173 5.50 -17.63 5.43
C SER A 173 6.93 -17.45 4.93
N THR A 174 7.12 -16.60 3.92
CA THR A 174 8.45 -16.28 3.36
C THR A 174 9.00 -15.01 3.98
N ALA A 175 8.80 -14.83 5.29
CA ALA A 175 9.28 -13.65 6.00
C ALA A 175 10.81 -13.50 5.81
N PRO A 176 11.31 -12.29 5.50
CA PRO A 176 12.74 -12.04 5.41
C PRO A 176 13.43 -12.38 6.74
N PRO A 177 14.67 -12.90 6.73
CA PRO A 177 15.43 -13.19 7.95
C PRO A 177 15.59 -11.97 8.87
N ASP A 178 15.71 -10.78 8.28
CA ASP A 178 15.92 -9.51 8.98
C ASP A 178 14.60 -8.79 9.35
N GLY A 179 13.45 -9.44 9.13
CA GLY A 179 12.14 -8.86 9.37
C GLY A 179 11.65 -7.91 8.26
N PRO A 180 10.45 -7.32 8.42
CA PRO A 180 9.86 -6.42 7.43
C PRO A 180 10.66 -5.13 7.28
N ARG A 181 10.76 -4.61 6.05
CA ARG A 181 11.47 -3.35 5.78
C ARG A 181 10.75 -2.16 6.44
N TYR A 182 11.53 -1.23 6.97
CA TYR A 182 11.02 0.00 7.56
C TYR A 182 10.43 0.93 6.49
N ILE A 183 9.17 1.35 6.69
CA ILE A 183 8.50 2.37 5.90
C ILE A 183 8.55 3.68 6.71
N PRO A 184 9.16 4.76 6.17
CA PRO A 184 9.19 6.05 6.86
C PRO A 184 7.79 6.48 7.30
N PHE A 185 7.68 6.95 8.54
CA PHE A 185 6.44 7.29 9.24
C PHE A 185 5.55 6.10 9.59
N TRP A 186 5.15 5.26 8.63
CA TRP A 186 4.15 4.21 8.84
C TRP A 186 4.62 3.05 9.73
N SER A 187 5.91 2.74 9.74
CA SER A 187 6.44 1.70 10.64
C SER A 187 6.50 2.12 12.10
N ARG A 188 6.17 3.37 12.45
CA ARG A 188 6.10 3.84 13.85
C ARG A 188 4.84 3.37 14.59
N PHE A 189 3.87 2.85 13.84
CA PHE A 189 2.60 2.32 14.37
C PHE A 189 2.65 0.81 14.61
N ILE A 190 3.79 0.18 14.29
CA ILE A 190 3.99 -1.26 14.31
C ILE A 190 4.90 -1.55 15.50
N ASP A 191 4.39 -2.29 16.49
CA ASP A 191 5.14 -2.75 17.66
C ASP A 191 6.11 -3.89 17.33
#